data_AF-K0SNT8-F1
#
_entry.id   AF-K0SNT8-F1
#
_cell.length_a   1.000
_cell.length_b   1.000
_cell.length_c   1.000
_cell.angle_alpha   90.00
_cell.angle_beta   90.00
_cell.angle_gamma   90.00
#
_symmetry.space_group_name_H-M   'P 1'
#
loop_
_entity.id
_entity.type
_entity.pdbx_description
1 polymer ?
#
loop_
_entity_poly.entity_id
_entity_poly.type
_entity_poly.pdbx_seq_one_letter_code
_entity_poly.pdbx_strand_id
1 'polypeptide(L)'
;MILPTRPFAVPNPYATHSHKQPNPIRAERRPTPKPTRPTLEQIRRSDSNGLAALHRRQTLATPEPTRPTPVQRHKMSPEQQQEFKDAIHICPMWSQANRKSFDYLNDALTEPIAIVRAKLTTNKSSGKNCCSDGSVLPVATAICVGAIVILLQNQLVEDNLINGSIGIVREICYAPGETMGDPGAK
;
A
#
# COMPACT_ATOMS: atom_id res chain seq x y z
N MET A 1 -2.43 -17.54 33.77
CA MET A 1 -3.08 -16.28 34.19
C MET A 1 -4.18 -16.01 33.16
N ILE A 2 -5.45 -16.12 33.56
CA ILE A 2 -6.61 -16.09 32.65
C ILE A 2 -7.13 -14.66 32.63
N LEU A 3 -7.12 -14.00 31.46
CA LEU A 3 -7.72 -12.68 31.28
C LEU A 3 -9.14 -12.82 30.71
N PRO A 4 -10.11 -12.02 31.19
CA PRO A 4 -11.52 -12.19 30.84
C PRO A 4 -11.83 -11.70 29.42
N THR A 5 -12.64 -12.51 28.74
CA THR A 5 -13.30 -12.25 27.45
C THR A 5 -14.49 -11.31 27.62
N ARG A 6 -14.30 -10.00 27.44
CA ARG A 6 -15.37 -9.08 26.97
C ARG A 6 -14.78 -7.94 26.12
N PRO A 7 -15.42 -7.56 24.99
CA PRO A 7 -14.95 -6.46 24.18
C PRO A 7 -15.32 -5.13 24.86
N PHE A 8 -14.33 -4.43 25.38
CA PHE A 8 -14.47 -3.00 25.63
C PHE A 8 -14.50 -2.30 24.27
N ALA A 9 -15.63 -1.67 23.97
CA ALA A 9 -15.73 -0.75 22.85
C ALA A 9 -14.87 0.49 23.18
N VAL A 10 -13.60 0.46 22.77
CA VAL A 10 -12.75 1.63 22.77
C VAL A 10 -13.07 2.42 21.50
N PRO A 11 -13.46 3.70 21.58
CA PRO A 11 -13.64 4.52 20.39
C PRO A 11 -12.33 4.56 19.61
N ASN A 12 -12.37 4.17 18.33
CA ASN A 12 -11.25 4.30 17.44
C ASN A 12 -10.84 5.78 17.36
N PRO A 13 -9.62 6.19 17.79
CA PRO A 13 -9.17 7.58 17.66
C PRO A 13 -8.94 8.00 16.20
N TYR A 14 -9.02 7.06 15.25
CA TYR A 14 -9.01 7.28 13.81
C TYR A 14 -10.38 7.06 13.14
N ALA A 15 -11.46 6.88 13.91
CA ALA A 15 -12.79 7.08 13.37
C ALA A 15 -12.96 8.58 13.12
N THR A 16 -12.50 9.02 11.95
CA THR A 16 -12.97 10.27 11.38
C THR A 16 -14.49 10.13 11.25
N HIS A 17 -15.22 10.72 12.19
CA HIS A 17 -16.58 11.13 11.92
C HIS A 17 -16.48 11.98 10.65
N SER A 18 -16.94 11.43 9.53
CA SER A 18 -17.20 12.21 8.32
C SER A 18 -18.42 13.09 8.62
N HIS A 19 -18.26 14.03 9.55
CA HIS A 19 -19.03 15.25 9.51
C HIS A 19 -18.54 15.97 8.26
N LYS A 20 -19.34 15.86 7.20
CA LYS A 20 -19.44 16.92 6.20
C LYS A 20 -19.92 18.20 6.91
N GLN A 21 -19.07 18.79 7.74
CA GLN A 21 -19.14 20.19 8.07
C GLN A 21 -18.50 20.91 6.88
N PRO A 22 -19.27 21.70 6.11
CA PRO A 22 -18.70 22.47 5.02
C PRO A 22 -17.69 23.46 5.60
N ASN A 23 -16.47 23.44 5.08
CA ASN A 23 -15.43 24.41 5.38
C ASN A 23 -15.99 25.83 5.13
N PRO A 24 -15.99 26.77 6.09
CA PRO A 24 -16.48 28.12 5.86
C PRO A 24 -15.36 28.95 5.22
N ILE A 25 -14.84 28.48 4.09
CA ILE A 25 -14.10 29.36 3.17
C ILE A 25 -15.14 29.79 2.14
N ARG A 26 -15.73 30.96 2.40
CA ARG A 26 -16.55 31.68 1.41
C ARG A 26 -15.62 32.09 0.26
N ALA A 27 -15.32 31.15 -0.62
CA ALA A 27 -14.89 31.48 -1.97
C ALA A 27 -16.11 32.07 -2.66
N GLU A 28 -16.13 33.40 -2.81
CA GLU A 28 -17.10 34.03 -3.69
C GLU A 28 -17.01 33.35 -5.04
N ARG A 29 -18.06 32.64 -5.43
CA ARG A 29 -18.19 32.10 -6.78
C ARG A 29 -18.31 33.31 -7.70
N ARG A 30 -17.21 33.75 -8.30
CA ARG A 30 -17.30 34.57 -9.51
C ARG A 30 -18.14 33.79 -10.52
N PRO A 31 -19.14 34.43 -11.17
CA PRO A 31 -19.89 33.78 -12.23
C PRO A 31 -18.91 33.26 -13.29
N THR A 32 -18.91 31.97 -13.56
CA THR A 32 -18.23 31.42 -14.72
C THR A 32 -18.91 31.99 -15.97
N PRO A 33 -18.20 32.73 -16.84
CA PRO A 33 -18.80 33.18 -18.08
C PRO A 33 -19.18 31.96 -18.92
N LYS A 34 -20.38 32.00 -19.53
CA LYS A 34 -20.83 30.95 -20.45
C LYS A 34 -19.77 30.74 -21.55
N PRO A 35 -19.50 29.51 -22.00
CA PRO A 35 -18.55 29.28 -23.08
C PRO A 35 -19.09 29.94 -24.35
N THR A 36 -18.54 31.10 -24.71
CA THR A 36 -18.84 31.74 -25.99
C THR A 36 -18.00 31.06 -27.06
N ARG A 37 -18.64 30.59 -28.14
CA ARG A 37 -17.95 30.02 -29.30
C ARG A 37 -16.90 31.02 -29.81
N PRO A 38 -15.64 30.62 -30.00
CA PRO A 38 -14.59 31.52 -30.47
C PRO A 38 -14.98 32.16 -31.81
N THR A 39 -14.75 33.46 -31.95
CA THR A 39 -14.97 34.16 -33.23
C THR A 39 -13.92 33.68 -34.25
N LEU A 40 -14.26 33.72 -35.53
CA LEU A 40 -13.39 33.22 -36.62
C LEU A 40 -11.99 33.89 -36.63
N GLU A 41 -11.91 35.15 -36.21
CA GLU A 41 -10.65 35.87 -36.01
C GLU A 41 -9.83 35.36 -34.81
N GLN A 42 -10.47 34.89 -33.73
CA GLN A 42 -9.79 34.28 -32.58
C GLN A 42 -9.19 32.92 -32.94
N ILE A 43 -9.86 32.17 -33.82
CA ILE A 43 -9.38 30.90 -34.35
C ILE A 43 -8.15 31.16 -35.24
N ARG A 44 -8.24 32.08 -36.20
CA ARG A 44 -7.12 32.45 -37.09
C ARG A 44 -5.88 32.92 -36.33
N ARG A 45 -6.07 33.69 -35.25
CA ARG A 45 -4.97 34.13 -34.36
C ARG A 45 -4.37 32.96 -33.56
N SER A 46 -5.19 32.01 -33.12
CA SER A 46 -4.73 30.82 -32.41
C SER A 46 -3.90 29.91 -33.31
N ASP A 47 -4.31 29.72 -34.56
CA ASP A 47 -3.59 28.89 -35.54
C ASP A 47 -2.26 29.55 -35.93
N SER A 48 -2.25 30.87 -36.12
CA SER A 48 -1.04 31.66 -36.38
C SER A 48 -0.04 31.60 -35.21
N ASN A 49 -0.55 31.66 -33.97
CA ASN A 49 0.27 31.49 -32.76
C ASN A 49 0.79 30.06 -32.60
N GLY A 50 0.00 29.06 -32.99
CA GLY A 50 0.39 27.65 -33.01
C GLY A 50 1.52 27.38 -33.99
N LEU A 51 1.42 27.92 -35.21
CA LEU A 51 2.48 27.83 -36.22
C LEU A 51 3.75 28.57 -35.79
N ALA A 52 3.62 29.77 -35.21
CA ALA A 52 4.78 30.50 -34.68
C ALA A 52 5.44 29.81 -33.47
N ALA A 53 4.68 29.07 -32.67
CA ALA A 53 5.22 28.24 -31.59
C ALA A 53 5.91 26.97 -32.14
N LEU A 54 5.38 26.39 -33.21
CA LEU A 54 5.97 25.22 -33.88
C LEU A 54 7.29 25.59 -34.57
N HIS A 55 7.33 26.72 -35.27
CA HIS A 55 8.56 27.24 -35.89
C HIS A 55 9.62 27.58 -34.84
N ARG A 56 9.24 28.18 -33.69
CA ARG A 56 10.17 28.42 -32.58
C ARG A 56 10.74 27.13 -31.97
N ARG A 57 9.99 26.03 -31.99
CA ARG A 57 10.48 24.71 -31.55
C ARG A 57 11.44 24.08 -32.55
N GLN A 58 11.29 24.36 -33.84
CA GLN A 58 12.16 23.82 -34.89
C GLN A 58 13.46 24.61 -35.05
N THR A 59 13.48 25.91 -34.76
CA THR A 59 14.69 26.75 -34.91
C THR A 59 15.62 26.76 -33.69
N LEU A 60 15.17 26.26 -32.53
CA LEU A 60 16.05 25.99 -31.38
C LEU A 60 16.70 24.62 -31.54
N ALA A 61 17.61 24.50 -32.51
CA ALA A 61 18.63 23.46 -32.54
C ALA A 61 19.60 23.66 -31.37
N THR A 62 19.10 23.37 -30.17
CA THR A 62 19.95 23.08 -29.01
C THR A 62 20.60 21.73 -29.32
N PRO A 63 21.93 21.54 -29.19
CA PRO A 63 22.51 20.21 -29.31
C PRO A 63 21.70 19.28 -28.38
N GLU A 64 21.31 18.12 -28.89
CA GLU A 64 20.61 17.12 -28.08
C GLU A 64 21.34 17.01 -26.74
N PRO A 65 20.66 17.20 -25.60
CA PRO A 65 21.26 16.79 -24.34
C PRO A 65 21.47 15.29 -24.51
N THR A 66 22.74 14.87 -24.66
CA THR A 66 23.13 13.47 -24.75
C THR A 66 22.35 12.74 -23.68
N ARG A 67 21.34 11.97 -24.11
CA ARG A 67 20.52 11.17 -23.20
C ARG A 67 21.51 10.43 -22.31
N PRO A 68 21.51 10.64 -20.97
CA PRO A 68 22.43 9.91 -20.12
C PRO A 68 22.20 8.44 -20.44
N THR A 69 23.27 7.77 -20.86
CA THR A 69 23.30 6.34 -21.12
C THR A 69 22.63 5.67 -19.92
N PRO A 70 21.72 4.69 -20.11
CA PRO A 70 21.08 4.05 -18.96
C PRO A 70 22.19 3.60 -18.02
N VAL A 71 22.23 4.21 -16.83
CA VAL A 71 23.21 3.89 -15.80
C VAL A 71 23.14 2.38 -15.66
N GLN A 72 24.18 1.69 -16.10
CA GLN A 72 24.30 0.26 -15.88
C GLN A 72 24.27 0.12 -14.37
N ARG A 73 23.13 -0.31 -13.82
CA ARG A 73 23.00 -0.53 -12.39
C ARG A 73 23.97 -1.65 -12.08
N HIS A 74 25.14 -1.29 -11.55
CA HIS A 74 26.10 -2.26 -11.06
C HIS A 74 25.35 -3.12 -10.04
N LYS A 75 25.12 -4.39 -10.39
CA LYS A 75 24.58 -5.35 -9.44
C LYS A 75 25.66 -5.55 -8.38
N MET A 76 25.25 -5.61 -7.11
CA MET A 76 26.17 -5.93 -6.01
C MET A 76 26.88 -7.25 -6.30
N SER A 77 28.16 -7.35 -5.91
CA SER A 77 28.90 -8.61 -6.01
C SER A 77 28.25 -9.68 -5.10
N PRO A 78 28.50 -10.98 -5.34
CA PRO A 78 27.98 -12.05 -4.48
C PRO A 78 28.37 -11.88 -3.00
N GLU A 79 29.59 -11.42 -2.73
CA GLU A 79 30.09 -11.19 -1.37
C GLU A 79 29.28 -10.08 -0.68
N GLN A 80 29.04 -8.98 -1.39
CA GLN A 80 28.21 -7.89 -0.87
C GLN A 80 26.76 -8.33 -0.68
N GLN A 81 26.21 -9.15 -1.58
CA GLN A 81 24.85 -9.68 -1.40
C GLN A 81 24.74 -10.53 -0.13
N GLN A 82 25.81 -11.27 0.22
CA GLN A 82 25.83 -12.09 1.43
C GLN A 82 25.75 -11.26 2.71
N GLU A 83 26.34 -10.06 2.73
CA GLU A 83 26.24 -9.12 3.86
C GLU A 83 24.78 -8.69 4.13
N PHE A 84 23.94 -8.67 3.10
CA PHE A 84 22.53 -8.28 3.17
C PHE A 84 21.56 -9.46 3.17
N LYS A 85 22.03 -10.68 3.41
CA LYS A 85 21.18 -11.89 3.38
C LYS A 85 19.96 -11.79 4.31
N ASP A 86 20.12 -11.14 5.46
CA ASP A 86 19.09 -11.00 6.51
C ASP A 86 18.44 -9.61 6.49
N ALA A 87 18.72 -8.79 5.45
CA ALA A 87 18.23 -7.42 5.38
C ALA A 87 16.75 -7.35 4.97
N ILE A 88 16.07 -6.30 5.46
CA ILE A 88 14.71 -5.98 5.05
C ILE A 88 14.72 -5.48 3.60
N HIS A 89 13.98 -6.18 2.75
CA HIS A 89 13.84 -5.81 1.35
C HIS A 89 12.80 -4.69 1.18
N ILE A 90 13.26 -3.49 0.83
CA ILE A 90 12.39 -2.38 0.49
C ILE A 90 11.96 -2.49 -0.97
N CYS A 91 10.66 -2.56 -1.20
CA CYS A 91 10.08 -2.69 -2.53
C CYS A 91 9.20 -1.49 -2.88
N PRO A 92 9.22 -0.99 -4.12
CA PRO A 92 8.35 0.11 -4.55
C PRO A 92 6.88 -0.31 -4.69
N MET A 93 6.59 -1.61 -4.80
CA MET A 93 5.24 -2.14 -4.98
C MET A 93 4.98 -3.33 -4.04
N TRP A 94 3.75 -3.42 -3.54
CA TRP A 94 3.27 -4.53 -2.71
C TRP A 94 3.39 -5.89 -3.40
N SER A 95 3.12 -5.97 -4.72
CA SER A 95 3.25 -7.22 -5.46
C SER A 95 4.69 -7.77 -5.46
N GLN A 96 5.69 -6.88 -5.46
CA GLN A 96 7.09 -7.26 -5.38
C GLN A 96 7.47 -7.65 -3.94
N ALA A 97 6.99 -6.91 -2.94
CA ALA A 97 7.18 -7.25 -1.54
C ALA A 97 6.59 -8.63 -1.22
N ASN A 98 5.35 -8.88 -1.62
CA ASN A 98 4.66 -10.15 -1.40
C ASN A 98 5.38 -11.31 -2.06
N ARG A 99 5.89 -11.12 -3.29
CA ARG A 99 6.71 -12.14 -3.94
C ARG A 99 7.97 -12.44 -3.14
N LYS A 100 8.68 -11.41 -2.67
CA LYS A 100 9.87 -11.58 -1.83
C LYS A 100 9.57 -12.27 -0.50
N SER A 101 8.47 -11.91 0.15
CA SER A 101 8.00 -12.59 1.36
C SER A 101 7.69 -14.07 1.09
N PHE A 102 7.04 -14.38 -0.03
CA PHE A 102 6.74 -15.76 -0.40
C PHE A 102 8.01 -16.57 -0.70
N ASP A 103 8.92 -16.03 -1.51
CA ASP A 103 10.21 -16.66 -1.81
C ASP A 103 10.99 -16.92 -0.51
N TYR A 104 11.01 -15.97 0.42
CA TYR A 104 11.61 -16.14 1.75
C TYR A 104 10.98 -17.29 2.54
N LEU A 105 9.66 -17.33 2.65
CA LEU A 105 8.96 -18.38 3.39
C LEU A 105 9.15 -19.77 2.76
N ASN A 106 9.23 -19.84 1.43
CA ASN A 106 9.31 -21.09 0.69
C ASN A 106 10.74 -21.64 0.56
N ASP A 107 11.72 -20.75 0.39
CA ASP A 107 13.09 -21.14 0.05
C ASP A 107 14.03 -21.11 1.27
N ALA A 108 13.75 -20.23 2.25
CA ALA A 108 14.63 -20.05 3.42
C ALA A 108 14.17 -20.81 4.66
N LEU A 109 12.89 -21.22 4.73
CA LEU A 109 12.32 -21.90 5.90
C LEU A 109 11.80 -23.28 5.51
N THR A 110 12.01 -24.25 6.40
CA THR A 110 11.57 -25.64 6.20
C THR A 110 10.28 -25.97 6.95
N GLU A 111 9.83 -25.07 7.81
CA GLU A 111 8.64 -25.25 8.64
C GLU A 111 7.35 -25.17 7.81
N PRO A 112 6.31 -25.95 8.16
CA PRO A 112 5.02 -25.88 7.49
C PRO A 112 4.44 -24.46 7.46
N ILE A 113 3.97 -24.04 6.29
CA ILE A 113 3.38 -22.72 6.09
C ILE A 113 1.89 -22.76 6.43
N ALA A 114 1.50 -22.01 7.46
CA ALA A 114 0.11 -21.71 7.77
C ALA A 114 -0.40 -20.55 6.89
N ILE A 115 -1.61 -20.70 6.34
CA ILE A 115 -2.29 -19.64 5.58
C ILE A 115 -3.41 -19.06 6.44
N VAL A 116 -3.17 -17.88 6.98
CA VAL A 116 -4.15 -17.13 7.78
C VAL A 116 -5.02 -16.32 6.83
N ARG A 117 -6.35 -16.49 6.92
CA ARG A 117 -7.32 -15.76 6.09
C ARG A 117 -8.19 -14.85 6.95
N ALA A 118 -8.28 -13.59 6.56
CA ALA A 118 -9.14 -12.63 7.22
C ALA A 118 -10.62 -13.02 7.04
N LYS A 119 -11.39 -12.92 8.12
CA LYS A 119 -12.84 -13.05 8.08
C LYS A 119 -13.46 -11.67 7.84
N LEU A 120 -13.95 -11.46 6.63
CA LEU A 120 -14.68 -10.23 6.28
C LEU A 120 -16.15 -10.38 6.65
N THR A 121 -16.69 -9.43 7.41
CA THR A 121 -18.11 -9.38 7.78
C THR A 121 -18.74 -8.06 7.35
N THR A 122 -20.03 -8.08 7.02
CA THR A 122 -20.81 -6.88 6.69
C THR A 122 -22.19 -6.96 7.33
N ASN A 123 -22.76 -5.82 7.69
CA ASN A 123 -24.15 -5.69 8.15
C ASN A 123 -25.12 -5.40 6.99
N LYS A 124 -24.62 -5.26 5.76
CA LYS A 124 -25.47 -5.06 4.59
C LYS A 124 -26.19 -6.36 4.23
N SER A 125 -27.49 -6.27 4.01
CA SER A 125 -28.33 -7.40 3.57
C SER A 125 -27.86 -8.04 2.27
N SER A 126 -27.19 -7.29 1.39
CA SER A 126 -26.63 -7.80 0.14
C SER A 126 -25.40 -8.68 0.31
N GLY A 127 -24.84 -8.79 1.53
CA GLY A 127 -23.61 -9.54 1.80
C GLY A 127 -22.34 -8.92 1.21
N LYS A 128 -22.44 -7.84 0.42
CA LYS A 128 -21.30 -7.14 -0.19
C LYS A 128 -20.74 -6.09 0.75
N ASN A 129 -19.43 -6.13 0.99
CA ASN A 129 -18.71 -5.05 1.66
C ASN A 129 -18.03 -4.17 0.61
N CYS A 130 -18.53 -2.95 0.39
CA CYS A 130 -17.91 -2.00 -0.54
C CYS A 130 -16.57 -1.43 -0.03
N CYS A 131 -16.22 -1.73 1.22
CA CYS A 131 -14.98 -1.32 1.87
C CYS A 131 -14.02 -2.49 2.06
N SER A 132 -14.31 -3.69 1.49
CA SER A 132 -13.37 -4.82 1.53
C SER A 132 -12.00 -4.44 0.98
N ASP A 133 -12.00 -3.60 -0.05
CA ASP A 133 -10.80 -3.19 -0.77
C ASP A 133 -10.12 -1.97 -0.13
N GLY A 134 -10.75 -1.37 0.89
CA GLY A 134 -10.21 -0.23 1.63
C GLY A 134 -9.35 -0.61 2.83
N SER A 135 -9.29 -1.90 3.19
CA SER A 135 -8.43 -2.38 4.26
C SER A 135 -6.97 -2.37 3.83
N VAL A 136 -6.11 -1.75 4.64
CA VAL A 136 -4.64 -1.81 4.48
C VAL A 136 -4.04 -3.10 5.05
N LEU A 137 -4.85 -3.90 5.75
CA LEU A 137 -4.43 -5.21 6.28
C LEU A 137 -4.63 -6.31 5.24
N PRO A 138 -3.73 -7.31 5.21
CA PRO A 138 -3.81 -8.40 4.26
C PRO A 138 -5.06 -9.27 4.50
N VAL A 139 -5.73 -9.64 3.41
CA VAL A 139 -6.87 -10.58 3.43
C VAL A 139 -6.39 -12.02 3.60
N ALA A 140 -5.18 -12.32 3.16
CA ALA A 140 -4.52 -13.60 3.40
C ALA A 140 -3.03 -13.38 3.65
N THR A 141 -2.47 -14.09 4.62
CA THR A 141 -1.05 -14.03 4.98
C THR A 141 -0.53 -15.44 5.21
N ALA A 142 0.60 -15.73 4.60
CA ALA A 142 1.38 -16.95 4.87
C ALA A 142 2.33 -16.68 6.05
N ILE A 143 2.45 -17.65 6.96
CA ILE A 143 3.32 -17.55 8.13
C ILE A 143 3.79 -18.94 8.54
N CYS A 144 5.02 -19.06 9.04
CA CYS A 144 5.54 -20.30 9.63
C CYS A 144 6.42 -19.96 10.83
N VAL A 145 6.75 -20.98 11.63
CA VAL A 145 7.70 -20.84 12.74
C VAL A 145 9.07 -20.44 12.19
N GLY A 146 9.75 -19.51 12.88
CA GLY A 146 11.02 -18.93 12.45
C GLY A 146 10.89 -17.74 11.49
N ALA A 147 9.69 -17.44 10.97
CA ALA A 147 9.49 -16.31 10.08
C ALA A 147 9.73 -14.97 10.78
N ILE A 148 10.47 -14.08 10.12
CA ILE A 148 10.57 -12.67 10.50
C ILE A 148 9.29 -11.95 10.08
N VAL A 149 8.65 -11.27 11.01
CA VAL A 149 7.35 -10.59 10.80
C VAL A 149 7.40 -9.14 11.30
N ILE A 150 6.52 -8.32 10.73
CA ILE A 150 6.30 -6.93 11.15
C ILE A 150 4.86 -6.79 11.63
N LEU A 151 4.68 -6.22 12.82
CA LEU A 151 3.37 -5.93 13.36
C LEU A 151 2.73 -4.75 12.61
N LEU A 152 1.48 -4.91 12.16
CA LEU A 152 0.77 -3.88 11.37
C LEU A 152 -0.20 -3.02 12.18
N GLN A 153 -0.38 -3.32 13.47
CA GLN A 153 -1.33 -2.65 14.35
C GLN A 153 -0.77 -2.51 15.76
N ASN A 154 -1.14 -1.45 16.45
CA ASN A 154 -0.79 -1.30 17.86
C ASN A 154 -1.55 -2.30 18.70
N GLN A 155 -0.84 -3.12 19.48
CA GLN A 155 -1.44 -4.11 20.37
C GLN A 155 -1.31 -3.69 21.83
N LEU A 156 -0.10 -3.37 22.28
CA LEU A 156 0.19 -2.98 23.65
C LEU A 156 1.23 -1.86 23.63
N VAL A 157 0.74 -0.62 23.73
CA VAL A 157 1.57 0.57 23.51
C VAL A 157 2.52 0.78 24.69
N GLU A 158 2.07 0.45 25.89
CA GLU A 158 2.82 0.54 27.14
C GLU A 158 4.09 -0.33 27.12
N ASP A 159 4.03 -1.47 26.42
CA ASP A 159 5.12 -2.41 26.27
C ASP A 159 5.84 -2.30 24.91
N ASN A 160 5.61 -1.21 24.16
CA ASN A 160 6.18 -0.95 22.83
C ASN A 160 5.87 -2.03 21.77
N LEU A 161 4.78 -2.76 21.92
CA LEU A 161 4.25 -3.67 20.90
C LEU A 161 3.33 -2.90 19.94
N ILE A 162 3.96 -2.15 19.04
CA ILE A 162 3.34 -1.16 18.16
C ILE A 162 3.51 -1.52 16.68
N ASN A 163 2.73 -0.86 15.82
CA ASN A 163 2.89 -0.97 14.37
C ASN A 163 4.34 -0.64 13.97
N GLY A 164 4.95 -1.52 13.17
CA GLY A 164 6.35 -1.45 12.75
C GLY A 164 7.30 -2.30 13.58
N SER A 165 6.88 -2.83 14.74
CA SER A 165 7.72 -3.73 15.54
C SER A 165 8.03 -5.02 14.76
N ILE A 166 9.32 -5.38 14.72
CA ILE A 166 9.84 -6.58 14.05
C ILE A 166 10.03 -7.69 15.08
N GLY A 167 9.64 -8.91 14.74
CA GLY A 167 9.82 -10.08 15.58
C GLY A 167 10.00 -11.36 14.78
N ILE A 168 10.18 -12.46 15.51
CA ILE A 168 10.29 -13.81 14.95
C ILE A 168 9.17 -14.66 15.52
N VAL A 169 8.48 -15.41 14.66
CA VAL A 169 7.45 -16.36 15.06
C VAL A 169 8.09 -17.52 15.82
N ARG A 170 7.78 -17.67 17.10
CA ARG A 170 8.32 -18.78 17.92
C ARG A 170 7.48 -20.05 17.82
N GLU A 171 6.17 -19.89 17.77
CA GLU A 171 5.21 -20.99 17.79
C GLU A 171 3.90 -20.53 17.15
N ILE A 172 3.16 -21.46 16.55
CA ILE A 172 1.79 -21.26 16.07
C ILE A 172 0.90 -22.14 16.94
N CYS A 173 0.12 -21.50 17.81
CA CYS A 173 -0.79 -22.19 18.72
C CYS A 173 -2.22 -22.13 18.18
N TYR A 174 -2.93 -23.25 18.25
CA TYR A 174 -4.33 -23.37 17.85
C TYR A 174 -5.25 -23.30 19.07
N ALA A 175 -6.53 -22.97 18.84
CA ALA A 175 -7.52 -23.02 19.90
C ALA A 175 -7.65 -24.47 20.45
N PRO A 176 -8.07 -24.64 21.72
CA PRO A 176 -8.23 -25.97 22.29
C PRO A 176 -9.14 -26.86 21.43
N GLY A 177 -8.63 -28.03 21.03
CA GLY A 177 -9.35 -28.99 20.19
C GLY A 177 -9.20 -28.77 18.68
N GLU A 178 -8.42 -27.79 18.24
CA GLU A 178 -8.08 -27.58 16.84
C GLU A 178 -6.63 -28.01 16.55
N THR A 179 -6.40 -28.58 15.37
CA THR A 179 -5.08 -29.02 14.91
C THR A 179 -4.77 -28.57 13.49
N MET A 180 -3.49 -28.63 13.11
CA MET A 180 -3.05 -28.32 11.76
C MET A 180 -3.72 -29.27 10.75
N GLY A 181 -4.44 -28.70 9.78
CA GLY A 181 -5.13 -29.45 8.72
C GLY A 181 -6.64 -29.60 8.91
N ASP A 182 -7.17 -29.22 10.08
CA ASP A 182 -8.62 -29.23 10.30
C ASP A 182 -9.31 -28.13 9.46
N PRO A 183 -10.37 -28.45 8.70
CA PRO A 183 -11.15 -27.46 7.97
C PRO A 183 -11.75 -26.43 8.94
N GLY A 184 -11.18 -25.23 8.97
CA GLY A 184 -11.68 -24.14 9.81
C GLY A 184 -11.10 -24.08 11.21
N ALA A 185 -9.92 -24.66 11.45
CA ALA A 185 -9.07 -24.23 12.57
C ALA A 185 -8.90 -22.70 12.52
N LYS A 186 -9.22 -22.01 13.60
CA LYS A 186 -9.39 -20.55 13.70
C LYS A 186 -8.38 -19.90 14.64
#